data_AF-A0A3S9MQ51-F1
#
_entry.id   AF-A0A3S9MQ51-F1
#
_cell.length_a   1.000
_cell.length_b   1.000
_cell.length_c   1.000
_cell.angle_alpha   90.00
_cell.angle_beta   90.00
_cell.angle_gamma   90.00
#
_symmetry.space_group_name_H-M   'P 1'
#
loop_
_entity.id
_entity.type
_entity.pdbx_description
1 polymer ?
#
loop_
_entity_poly.entity_id
_entity_poly.type
_entity_poly.pdbx_seq_one_letter_code
_entity_poly.pdbx_strand_id
1 'polypeptide(L)'
;MFELDNGTLQYILQTVEVFNEDSEIFKFLVTVFSGTVLENTELELPNQFEKFQRPSLQTKGKQNIGQTLDELHFLELDIPNTFTLGNKGIKQLVGCVRTEINKKIRNKLSLYNKNYLILQMSLLASVLSKITIYLDTNLIESENDCIDSLIIQFNQLKSFIFFDPRVYLGELKTCLEIIINELLIGESLKDEKSMKIEFINFQDMFDLFGLCFSIIQLDNYIDALPFINEQERDDITFTREEGIVFPRRVFEQFTKYITNTRNEIVVVGDKKIDIVMRYLEKVKKISPSILENYLNVTDDERAAKLSNNYLSICEKNLLVKDLALNQKISEESASLIIENLTLNNKEFYRRKVDNLIGEPNMRMFRSPLISFSNFDVIPTFSFFESAKYFSYRILRTDILNKKNGKEWAKLIKENFDERLLPELKDIASKIDKNAKINYYLNQSKKIEIKQLIRSKKLIEEIDLFFIHDSTLYIYDLKNYGLARNMRQCKSIINTSIYKEFSKLRKLKNEIKAHKELFEVEFGKFDNVEIGIVTVNTTPYKYFKDDRVISMPELHIDHQLLIKT
;
A
#
# COMPACT_ATOMS: atom_id res chain seq x y z
N MET A 1 -7.91 12.69 -24.69
CA MET A 1 -6.69 13.04 -23.92
C MET A 1 -6.76 14.55 -23.77
N PHE A 2 -6.68 15.06 -22.53
CA PHE A 2 -6.93 16.47 -22.22
C PHE A 2 -5.74 17.34 -22.66
N GLU A 3 -5.97 18.62 -22.93
CA GLU A 3 -4.95 19.60 -23.31
C GLU A 3 -4.80 20.64 -22.18
N LEU A 4 -3.57 21.06 -21.88
CA LEU A 4 -3.30 22.17 -20.97
C LEU A 4 -3.24 23.48 -21.76
N ASP A 5 -3.98 24.49 -21.32
CA ASP A 5 -4.00 25.83 -21.93
C ASP A 5 -2.89 26.75 -21.37
N ASN A 6 -2.65 27.87 -22.07
CA ASN A 6 -1.59 28.81 -21.73
C ASN A 6 -1.77 29.51 -20.37
N GLY A 7 -3.01 29.76 -19.92
CA GLY A 7 -3.26 30.37 -18.61
C GLY A 7 -2.88 29.42 -17.49
N THR A 8 -3.23 28.14 -17.67
CA THR A 8 -2.84 27.06 -16.76
C THR A 8 -1.31 26.92 -16.65
N LEU A 9 -0.57 27.06 -17.76
CA LEU A 9 0.90 27.05 -17.74
C LEU A 9 1.49 28.24 -16.97
N GLN A 10 0.93 29.45 -17.13
CA GLN A 10 1.38 30.64 -16.41
C GLN A 10 1.20 30.52 -14.90
N TYR A 11 0.07 29.95 -14.44
CA TYR A 11 -0.16 29.69 -13.03
C TYR A 11 0.95 28.83 -12.40
N ILE A 12 1.36 27.77 -13.09
CA ILE A 12 2.39 26.86 -12.59
C ILE A 12 3.70 27.57 -12.40
N LEU A 13 4.14 28.35 -13.40
CA LEU A 13 5.38 29.12 -13.31
C LEU A 13 5.42 30.08 -12.11
N GLN A 14 4.26 30.45 -11.56
CA GLN A 14 4.15 31.33 -10.38
C GLN A 14 4.04 30.58 -9.04
N THR A 15 3.82 29.26 -9.03
CA THR A 15 3.45 28.50 -7.81
C THR A 15 4.35 27.29 -7.48
N VAL A 16 5.42 27.05 -8.24
CA VAL A 16 6.17 25.77 -8.18
C VAL A 16 7.49 25.75 -7.41
N GLU A 17 8.08 26.91 -7.11
CA GLU A 17 9.44 26.95 -6.57
C GLU A 17 9.47 26.87 -5.04
N VAL A 18 8.69 27.70 -4.34
CA VAL A 18 8.80 27.86 -2.88
C VAL A 18 7.44 28.11 -2.23
N PHE A 19 7.18 27.46 -1.08
CA PHE A 19 5.98 27.66 -0.28
C PHE A 19 6.21 28.64 0.88
N ASN A 20 5.26 29.55 1.08
CA ASN A 20 5.18 30.41 2.25
C ASN A 20 3.96 30.05 3.14
N GLU A 21 3.85 30.69 4.31
CA GLU A 21 2.74 30.43 5.26
C GLU A 21 1.35 30.79 4.71
N ASP A 22 1.28 31.67 3.71
CA ASP A 22 0.02 32.06 3.07
C ASP A 22 -0.48 31.05 2.04
N SER A 23 0.32 30.04 1.71
CA SER A 23 -0.09 28.98 0.78
C SER A 23 -1.27 28.18 1.31
N GLU A 24 -2.28 27.99 0.47
CA GLU A 24 -3.44 27.15 0.77
C GLU A 24 -3.06 25.69 1.04
N ILE A 25 -2.01 25.17 0.39
CA ILE A 25 -1.49 23.82 0.66
C ILE A 25 -0.88 23.76 2.06
N PHE A 26 -0.06 24.75 2.44
CA PHE A 26 0.54 24.79 3.77
C PHE A 26 -0.53 24.90 4.86
N LYS A 27 -1.48 25.85 4.72
CA LYS A 27 -2.62 25.99 5.64
C LYS A 27 -3.40 24.69 5.76
N PHE A 28 -3.67 24.00 4.66
CA PHE A 28 -4.35 22.71 4.67
C PHE A 28 -3.58 21.65 5.47
N LEU A 29 -2.27 21.50 5.22
CA LEU A 29 -1.43 20.54 5.94
C LEU A 29 -1.37 20.85 7.44
N VAL A 30 -1.15 22.10 7.80
CA VAL A 30 -1.16 22.58 9.20
C VAL A 30 -2.51 22.31 9.86
N THR A 31 -3.62 22.58 9.17
CA THR A 31 -4.98 22.34 9.66
C THR A 31 -5.21 20.86 9.99
N VAL A 32 -4.91 19.97 9.04
CA VAL A 32 -5.11 18.52 9.23
C VAL A 32 -4.20 18.00 10.34
N PHE A 33 -2.93 18.39 10.33
CA PHE A 33 -1.97 18.00 11.35
C PHE A 33 -2.42 18.42 12.76
N SER A 34 -2.84 19.68 12.92
CA SER A 34 -3.27 20.21 14.21
C SER A 34 -4.50 19.48 14.74
N GLY A 35 -5.50 19.24 13.88
CA GLY A 35 -6.67 18.45 14.23
C GLY A 35 -6.32 17.03 14.68
N THR A 36 -5.39 16.36 13.99
CA THR A 36 -4.92 15.02 14.37
C THR A 36 -4.20 15.02 15.72
N VAL A 37 -3.30 15.96 15.98
CA VAL A 37 -2.55 16.01 17.25
C VAL A 37 -3.47 16.36 18.42
N LEU A 38 -4.33 17.36 18.28
CA LEU A 38 -5.23 17.79 19.36
C LEU A 38 -6.25 16.71 19.74
N GLU A 39 -6.71 15.90 18.79
CA GLU A 39 -7.68 14.83 19.08
C GLU A 39 -7.03 13.57 19.71
N ASN A 40 -5.74 13.36 19.49
CA ASN A 40 -5.05 12.14 19.92
C ASN A 40 -4.06 12.37 21.07
N THR A 41 -3.85 13.62 21.49
CA THR A 41 -2.79 13.99 22.43
C THR A 41 -3.20 15.17 23.30
N GLU A 42 -2.59 15.28 24.48
CA GLU A 42 -2.69 16.47 25.35
C GLU A 42 -1.57 17.49 25.07
N LEU A 43 -0.87 17.39 23.93
CA LEU A 43 0.22 18.29 23.61
C LEU A 43 -0.31 19.67 23.19
N GLU A 44 0.24 20.72 23.78
CA GLU A 44 0.10 22.08 23.27
C GLU A 44 0.91 22.22 21.97
N LEU A 45 0.24 22.71 20.91
CA LEU A 45 0.88 22.97 19.63
C LEU A 45 1.41 24.41 19.60
N PRO A 46 2.50 24.70 18.86
CA PRO A 46 2.94 26.08 18.68
C PRO A 46 1.83 26.95 18.08
N ASN A 47 1.75 28.23 18.47
CA ASN A 47 0.70 29.17 18.07
C ASN A 47 0.39 29.22 16.56
N GLN A 48 1.37 28.94 15.70
CA GLN A 48 1.17 28.90 14.24
C GLN A 48 0.21 27.78 13.79
N PHE A 49 0.08 26.71 14.56
CA PHE A 49 -0.80 25.57 14.33
C PHE A 49 -2.20 25.76 14.93
N GLU A 50 -2.31 26.52 16.01
CA GLU A 50 -3.59 26.81 16.66
C GLU A 50 -4.52 27.70 15.82
N LYS A 51 -3.98 28.41 14.82
CA LYS A 51 -4.75 29.37 13.99
C LYS A 51 -5.88 28.71 13.18
N PHE A 52 -5.79 27.42 12.88
CA PHE A 52 -6.69 26.74 11.95
C PHE A 52 -7.43 25.56 12.60
N GLN A 53 -8.15 25.83 13.70
CA GLN A 53 -8.87 24.79 14.45
C GLN A 53 -9.97 24.12 13.61
N ARG A 54 -9.75 22.84 13.29
CA ARG A 54 -10.69 21.93 12.61
C ARG A 54 -10.52 20.54 13.24
N PRO A 55 -11.55 19.67 13.16
CA PRO A 55 -11.39 18.28 13.57
C PRO A 55 -10.36 17.56 12.68
N SER A 56 -9.84 16.41 13.12
CA SER A 56 -9.05 15.54 12.26
C SER A 56 -9.89 15.00 11.10
N LEU A 57 -9.22 14.48 10.06
CA LEU A 57 -9.92 13.81 8.96
C LEU A 57 -10.68 12.57 9.42
N GLN A 58 -10.24 11.92 10.51
CA GLN A 58 -10.94 10.77 11.08
C GLN A 58 -12.29 11.17 11.66
N THR A 59 -12.32 12.23 12.47
CA THR A 59 -13.54 12.78 13.05
C THR A 59 -14.44 13.40 11.99
N LYS A 60 -13.88 14.18 11.06
CA LYS A 60 -14.63 14.72 9.93
C LYS A 60 -15.24 13.62 9.06
N GLY A 61 -14.52 12.52 8.83
CA GLY A 61 -15.01 11.37 8.08
C GLY A 61 -16.20 10.69 8.77
N LYS A 62 -16.12 10.47 10.09
CA LYS A 62 -17.23 9.94 10.89
C LYS A 62 -18.47 10.82 10.82
N GLN A 63 -18.29 12.14 11.00
CA GLN A 63 -19.37 13.12 10.92
C GLN A 63 -20.03 13.13 9.53
N ASN A 64 -19.22 13.07 8.46
CA ASN A 64 -19.74 12.99 7.09
C ASN A 64 -20.57 11.70 6.88
N ILE A 65 -20.10 10.57 7.41
CA ILE A 65 -20.85 9.30 7.36
C ILE A 65 -22.16 9.41 8.15
N GLY A 66 -22.12 9.94 9.37
CA GLY A 66 -23.30 10.11 10.23
C GLY A 66 -24.34 11.06 9.65
N GLN A 67 -23.89 12.19 9.09
CA GLN A 67 -24.75 13.10 8.35
C GLN A 67 -25.41 12.41 7.14
N THR A 68 -24.65 11.61 6.38
CA THR A 68 -25.24 10.88 5.25
C THR A 68 -26.17 9.74 5.67
N LEU A 69 -25.94 9.11 6.82
CA LEU A 69 -26.91 8.17 7.40
C LEU A 69 -28.24 8.86 7.71
N ASP A 70 -28.17 10.06 8.30
CA ASP A 70 -29.33 10.90 8.62
C ASP A 70 -30.07 11.35 7.35
N GLU A 71 -29.36 11.88 6.36
CA GLU A 71 -29.92 12.30 5.05
C GLU A 71 -30.60 11.14 4.29
N LEU A 72 -30.15 9.91 4.51
CA LEU A 72 -30.73 8.70 3.92
C LEU A 72 -31.83 8.09 4.81
N HIS A 73 -32.22 8.77 5.89
CA HIS A 73 -33.24 8.35 6.86
C HIS A 73 -32.93 7.02 7.56
N PHE A 74 -31.66 6.57 7.60
CA PHE A 74 -31.30 5.34 8.31
C PHE A 74 -31.38 5.48 9.83
N LEU A 75 -31.26 6.71 10.36
CA LEU A 75 -31.34 6.99 11.79
C LEU A 75 -32.79 7.16 12.31
N GLU A 76 -33.75 7.33 11.39
CA GLU A 76 -35.18 7.48 11.71
C GLU A 76 -35.95 6.15 11.71
N LEU A 77 -35.28 5.06 11.32
CA LEU A 77 -35.90 3.73 11.31
C LEU A 77 -36.11 3.25 12.74
N ASP A 78 -37.37 3.06 13.13
CA ASP A 78 -37.76 2.41 14.39
C ASP A 78 -37.45 0.91 14.32
N ILE A 79 -36.17 0.59 14.51
CA ILE A 79 -35.65 -0.77 14.48
C ILE A 79 -35.73 -1.33 15.90
N PRO A 80 -36.43 -2.47 16.12
CA PRO A 80 -36.47 -3.10 17.43
C PRO A 80 -35.06 -3.35 17.97
N ASN A 81 -34.82 -3.11 19.26
CA ASN A 81 -33.52 -3.31 19.92
C ASN A 81 -32.95 -4.74 19.78
N THR A 82 -33.74 -5.71 19.29
CA THR A 82 -33.34 -7.09 19.01
C THR A 82 -32.91 -7.35 17.56
N PHE A 83 -32.95 -6.34 16.69
CA PHE A 83 -32.60 -6.48 15.28
C PHE A 83 -31.14 -6.11 15.04
N THR A 84 -30.34 -7.14 14.77
CA THR A 84 -28.91 -6.98 14.48
C THR A 84 -28.65 -7.18 12.98
N LEU A 85 -28.03 -6.20 12.33
CA LEU A 85 -27.66 -6.33 10.91
C LEU A 85 -26.57 -7.39 10.71
N GLY A 86 -26.89 -8.41 9.90
CA GLY A 86 -25.89 -9.35 9.40
C GLY A 86 -24.86 -8.67 8.47
N ASN A 87 -23.73 -9.34 8.19
CA ASN A 87 -22.67 -8.79 7.33
C ASN A 87 -23.17 -8.32 5.96
N LYS A 88 -24.18 -9.00 5.40
CA LYS A 88 -24.80 -8.59 4.13
C LYS A 88 -25.54 -7.25 4.28
N GLY A 89 -26.31 -7.09 5.35
CA GLY A 89 -27.04 -5.85 5.65
C GLY A 89 -26.11 -4.66 5.86
N ILE A 90 -25.06 -4.84 6.67
CA ILE A 90 -24.05 -3.79 6.90
C ILE A 90 -23.37 -3.38 5.58
N LYS A 91 -22.99 -4.35 4.74
CA LYS A 91 -22.40 -4.06 3.43
C LYS A 91 -23.34 -3.29 2.50
N GLN A 92 -24.64 -3.58 2.54
CA GLN A 92 -25.65 -2.87 1.76
C GLN A 92 -25.78 -1.42 2.23
N LEU A 93 -25.92 -1.20 3.55
CA LEU A 93 -25.97 0.13 4.16
C LEU A 93 -24.72 0.95 3.82
N VAL A 94 -23.53 0.37 4.01
CA VAL A 94 -22.25 1.02 3.64
C VAL A 94 -22.22 1.35 2.15
N GLY A 95 -22.75 0.48 1.28
CA GLY A 95 -22.87 0.74 -0.15
C GLY A 95 -23.75 1.93 -0.50
N CYS A 96 -24.89 2.09 0.20
CA CYS A 96 -25.78 3.25 0.04
C CYS A 96 -25.08 4.55 0.47
N VAL A 97 -24.50 4.57 1.68
CA VAL A 97 -23.76 5.73 2.20
C VAL A 97 -22.61 6.11 1.27
N ARG A 98 -21.83 5.12 0.82
CA ARG A 98 -20.73 5.32 -0.14
C ARG A 98 -21.20 6.01 -1.42
N THR A 99 -22.35 5.60 -1.95
CA THR A 99 -22.89 6.16 -3.19
C THR A 99 -23.18 7.65 -3.05
N GLU A 100 -23.79 8.06 -1.93
CA GLU A 100 -24.09 9.47 -1.68
C GLU A 100 -22.82 10.29 -1.40
N ILE A 101 -21.86 9.75 -0.64
CA ILE A 101 -20.56 10.43 -0.43
C ILE A 101 -19.81 10.62 -1.75
N ASN A 102 -19.77 9.60 -2.62
CA ASN A 102 -19.16 9.73 -3.95
C ASN A 102 -19.84 10.82 -4.80
N LYS A 103 -21.17 10.95 -4.69
CA LYS A 103 -21.91 12.04 -5.34
C LYS A 103 -21.52 13.40 -4.77
N LYS A 104 -21.39 13.54 -3.45
CA LYS A 104 -20.90 14.76 -2.79
C LYS A 104 -19.48 15.13 -3.26
N ILE A 105 -18.57 14.15 -3.37
CA ILE A 105 -17.22 14.34 -3.91
C ILE A 105 -17.30 14.89 -5.34
N ARG A 106 -18.04 14.23 -6.24
CA ARG A 106 -18.16 14.65 -7.64
C ARG A 106 -18.78 16.04 -7.78
N ASN A 107 -19.81 16.33 -7.00
CA ASN A 107 -20.44 17.66 -6.97
C ASN A 107 -19.42 18.72 -6.54
N LYS A 108 -18.60 18.46 -5.51
CA LYS A 108 -17.57 19.40 -5.07
C LYS A 108 -16.48 19.59 -6.12
N LEU A 109 -15.98 18.52 -6.72
CA LEU A 109 -14.99 18.59 -7.82
C LEU A 109 -15.54 19.37 -9.03
N SER A 110 -16.85 19.27 -9.30
CA SER A 110 -17.49 19.94 -10.44
C SER A 110 -17.46 21.47 -10.38
N LEU A 111 -17.22 22.06 -9.21
CA LEU A 111 -17.17 23.51 -9.02
C LEU A 111 -15.88 24.13 -9.58
N TYR A 112 -14.82 23.34 -9.73
CA TYR A 112 -13.49 23.82 -10.06
C TYR A 112 -13.10 23.51 -11.51
N ASN A 113 -12.15 24.29 -12.03
CA ASN A 113 -11.51 23.96 -13.29
C ASN A 113 -10.65 22.69 -13.11
N LYS A 114 -10.97 21.66 -13.89
CA LYS A 114 -10.33 20.34 -13.82
C LYS A 114 -8.80 20.41 -14.00
N ASN A 115 -8.30 21.21 -14.95
CA ASN A 115 -6.87 21.28 -15.24
C ASN A 115 -6.10 21.90 -14.06
N TYR A 116 -6.56 23.05 -13.57
CA TYR A 116 -5.96 23.70 -12.41
C TYR A 116 -6.00 22.82 -11.17
N LEU A 117 -7.13 22.15 -10.93
CA LEU A 117 -7.27 21.26 -9.77
C LEU A 117 -6.33 20.05 -9.87
N ILE A 118 -6.17 19.42 -11.04
CA ILE A 118 -5.19 18.34 -11.23
C ILE A 118 -3.77 18.82 -10.91
N LEU A 119 -3.42 20.05 -11.28
CA LEU A 119 -2.09 20.61 -11.05
C LEU A 119 -1.86 20.97 -9.59
N GLN A 120 -2.85 21.57 -8.91
CA GLN A 120 -2.81 21.79 -7.46
C GLN A 120 -2.71 20.48 -6.68
N MET A 121 -3.46 19.45 -7.08
CA MET A 121 -3.39 18.12 -6.47
C MET A 121 -2.05 17.43 -6.76
N SER A 122 -1.46 17.62 -7.94
CA SER A 122 -0.12 17.11 -8.27
C SER A 122 0.96 17.82 -7.44
N LEU A 123 0.84 19.13 -7.28
CA LEU A 123 1.70 19.93 -6.43
C LEU A 123 1.64 19.44 -4.96
N LEU A 124 0.44 19.25 -4.42
CA LEU A 124 0.23 18.66 -3.09
C LEU A 124 0.83 17.25 -2.99
N ALA A 125 0.70 16.41 -4.04
CA ALA A 125 1.32 15.09 -4.05
C ALA A 125 2.84 15.20 -3.88
N SER A 126 3.47 16.14 -4.59
CA SER A 126 4.90 16.40 -4.47
C SER A 126 5.29 16.87 -3.07
N VAL A 127 4.51 17.77 -2.47
CA VAL A 127 4.73 18.22 -1.08
C VAL A 127 4.69 17.04 -0.10
N LEU A 128 3.67 16.19 -0.18
CA LEU A 128 3.55 14.99 0.67
C LEU A 128 4.74 14.04 0.48
N SER A 129 5.22 13.90 -0.76
CA SER A 129 6.38 13.08 -1.09
C SER A 129 7.69 13.68 -0.59
N LYS A 130 7.87 15.00 -0.66
CA LYS A 130 9.03 15.70 -0.07
C LYS A 130 9.09 15.41 1.42
N ILE A 131 7.98 15.60 2.13
CA ILE A 131 7.91 15.30 3.56
C ILE A 131 8.29 13.85 3.80
N THR A 132 7.71 12.91 3.05
CA THR A 132 8.01 11.47 3.18
C THR A 132 9.49 11.14 2.97
N ILE A 133 10.14 11.75 1.97
CA ILE A 133 11.55 11.48 1.63
C ILE A 133 12.49 11.95 2.74
N TYR A 134 12.17 13.08 3.38
CA TYR A 134 13.00 13.73 4.39
C TYR A 134 12.57 13.45 5.84
N LEU A 135 11.54 12.63 6.05
CA LEU A 135 11.30 12.03 7.36
C LEU A 135 12.56 11.25 7.80
N ASP A 136 12.91 11.39 9.07
CA ASP A 136 14.10 10.76 9.68
C ASP A 136 15.45 11.24 9.15
N THR A 137 15.49 12.42 8.54
CA THR A 137 16.73 13.03 8.07
C THR A 137 17.06 14.29 8.87
N ASN A 138 18.35 14.64 8.91
CA ASN A 138 18.83 15.91 9.47
C ASN A 138 18.63 17.05 8.45
N LEU A 139 17.39 17.26 8.01
CA LEU A 139 17.06 18.34 7.09
C LEU A 139 17.35 19.69 7.76
N ILE A 140 18.02 20.59 7.04
CA ILE A 140 18.25 21.97 7.46
C ILE A 140 17.20 22.83 6.76
N GLU A 141 16.53 23.68 7.53
CA GLU A 141 15.50 24.59 7.03
C GLU A 141 16.09 25.55 5.99
N SER A 142 15.49 25.59 4.79
CA SER A 142 15.70 26.69 3.85
C SER A 142 14.88 27.89 4.32
N GLU A 143 15.49 29.07 4.45
CA GLU A 143 14.82 30.28 4.96
C GLU A 143 13.54 30.66 4.21
N ASN A 144 13.36 30.17 2.98
CA ASN A 144 12.24 30.55 2.13
C ASN A 144 11.11 29.50 2.08
N ASP A 145 11.31 28.24 2.48
CA ASP A 145 10.33 27.15 2.25
C ASP A 145 9.72 26.61 3.55
N CYS A 146 8.48 27.02 3.84
CA CYS A 146 7.78 26.65 5.08
C CYS A 146 7.50 25.14 5.21
N ILE A 147 7.59 24.36 4.12
CA ILE A 147 7.47 22.89 4.18
C ILE A 147 8.65 22.26 4.92
N ASP A 148 9.85 22.85 4.84
CA ASP A 148 11.03 22.34 5.56
C ASP A 148 10.82 22.44 7.07
N SER A 149 10.19 23.54 7.53
CA SER A 149 9.79 23.72 8.93
C SER A 149 8.85 22.60 9.42
N LEU A 150 7.85 22.25 8.60
CA LEU A 150 6.92 21.16 8.92
C LEU A 150 7.63 19.80 9.03
N ILE A 151 8.61 19.54 8.14
CA ILE A 151 9.42 18.31 8.17
C ILE A 151 10.24 18.23 9.46
N ILE A 152 10.89 19.32 9.86
CA ILE A 152 11.69 19.38 11.09
C ILE A 152 10.81 19.06 12.30
N GLN A 153 9.61 19.63 12.38
CA GLN A 153 8.69 19.35 13.47
C GLN A 153 8.18 17.91 13.47
N PHE A 154 7.87 17.33 12.30
CA PHE A 154 7.50 15.91 12.20
C PHE A 154 8.63 15.00 12.70
N ASN A 155 9.88 15.33 12.39
CA ASN A 155 11.05 14.58 12.87
C ASN A 155 11.24 14.70 14.38
N GLN A 156 10.91 15.84 15.00
CA GLN A 156 10.91 16.01 16.46
C GLN A 156 9.80 15.17 17.13
N LEU A 157 8.61 15.17 16.55
CA LEU A 157 7.42 14.51 17.12
C LEU A 157 7.42 12.98 16.97
N LYS A 158 8.19 12.44 16.02
CA LYS A 158 8.27 10.98 15.81
C LYS A 158 8.79 10.21 17.05
N SER A 159 9.47 10.90 17.96
CA SER A 159 9.90 10.31 19.25
C SER A 159 8.72 9.86 20.13
N PHE A 160 7.51 10.37 19.88
CA PHE A 160 6.31 10.05 20.66
C PHE A 160 5.58 8.81 20.12
N ILE A 161 5.08 7.96 21.03
CA ILE A 161 4.40 6.70 20.68
C ILE A 161 3.02 6.94 20.04
N PHE A 162 2.38 8.07 20.32
CA PHE A 162 0.99 8.35 19.96
C PHE A 162 0.80 8.99 18.56
N PHE A 163 1.85 9.52 17.94
CA PHE A 163 1.78 10.12 16.61
C PHE A 163 2.88 9.57 15.71
N ASP A 164 2.48 8.89 14.63
CA ASP A 164 3.39 8.47 13.57
C ASP A 164 3.11 9.30 12.31
N PRO A 165 4.02 10.23 11.93
CA PRO A 165 3.85 11.05 10.73
C PRO A 165 3.60 10.24 9.45
N ARG A 166 4.05 8.98 9.40
CA ARG A 166 3.85 8.09 8.25
C ARG A 166 2.40 7.66 8.10
N VAL A 167 1.66 7.51 9.20
CA VAL A 167 0.21 7.21 9.17
C VAL A 167 -0.54 8.42 8.62
N TYR A 168 -0.27 9.60 9.19
CA TYR A 168 -0.82 10.88 8.74
C TYR A 168 -0.61 11.10 7.23
N LEU A 169 0.63 10.93 6.74
CA LEU A 169 0.94 11.04 5.31
C LEU A 169 0.21 9.97 4.50
N GLY A 170 0.16 8.72 4.96
CA GLY A 170 -0.54 7.62 4.27
C GLY A 170 -2.03 7.89 4.06
N GLU A 171 -2.69 8.48 5.05
CA GLU A 171 -4.10 8.89 4.99
C GLU A 171 -4.30 9.98 3.90
N LEU A 172 -3.52 11.06 3.95
CA LEU A 172 -3.57 12.14 2.97
C LEU A 172 -3.26 11.67 1.54
N LYS A 173 -2.23 10.85 1.38
CA LYS A 173 -1.86 10.27 0.09
C LYS A 173 -2.99 9.43 -0.51
N THR A 174 -3.68 8.64 0.32
CA THR A 174 -4.80 7.82 -0.14
C THR A 174 -6.00 8.68 -0.54
N CYS A 175 -6.35 9.72 0.23
CA CYS A 175 -7.39 10.68 -0.16
C CYS A 175 -7.05 11.39 -1.49
N LEU A 176 -5.80 11.81 -1.66
CA LEU A 176 -5.35 12.47 -2.87
C LEU A 176 -5.41 11.56 -4.10
N GLU A 177 -5.08 10.27 -3.95
CA GLU A 177 -5.26 9.27 -5.02
C GLU A 177 -6.72 9.15 -5.45
N ILE A 178 -7.68 9.18 -4.51
CA ILE A 178 -9.11 9.16 -4.82
C ILE A 178 -9.48 10.40 -5.66
N ILE A 179 -9.05 11.59 -5.23
CA ILE A 179 -9.34 12.86 -5.88
C ILE A 179 -8.79 12.88 -7.31
N ILE A 180 -7.49 12.57 -7.49
CA ILE A 180 -6.84 12.58 -8.80
C ILE A 180 -7.48 11.55 -9.73
N ASN A 181 -7.81 10.36 -9.23
CA ASN A 181 -8.47 9.34 -10.05
C ASN A 181 -9.87 9.78 -10.51
N GLU A 182 -10.69 10.34 -9.62
CA GLU A 182 -12.00 10.89 -9.99
C GLU A 182 -11.86 12.04 -11.00
N LEU A 183 -10.86 12.92 -10.85
CA LEU A 183 -10.60 13.98 -11.81
C LEU A 183 -10.19 13.43 -13.18
N LEU A 184 -9.31 12.44 -13.24
CA LEU A 184 -8.81 11.88 -14.51
C LEU A 184 -9.87 11.07 -15.26
N ILE A 185 -10.70 10.31 -14.54
CA ILE A 185 -11.69 9.40 -15.14
C ILE A 185 -13.02 10.10 -15.36
N GLY A 186 -13.39 11.03 -14.48
CA GLY A 186 -14.64 11.76 -14.56
C GLY A 186 -14.82 12.27 -15.98
N GLU A 187 -15.92 11.82 -16.61
CA GLU A 187 -16.41 12.46 -17.83
C GLU A 187 -16.42 13.96 -17.51
N SER A 188 -15.84 14.77 -18.39
CA SER A 188 -15.98 16.22 -18.31
C SER A 188 -17.47 16.49 -18.14
N LEU A 189 -17.87 16.81 -16.90
CA LEU A 189 -19.27 17.00 -16.53
C LEU A 189 -19.77 18.03 -17.52
N LYS A 190 -20.66 17.61 -18.42
CA LYS A 190 -21.10 18.43 -19.55
C LYS A 190 -21.45 19.81 -19.01
N ASP A 191 -20.68 20.80 -19.46
CA ASP A 191 -20.67 22.14 -18.89
C ASP A 191 -22.06 22.78 -18.91
N GLU A 192 -22.70 22.85 -17.75
CA GLU A 192 -23.71 23.87 -17.50
C GLU A 192 -22.98 25.18 -17.20
N LYS A 193 -22.79 25.99 -18.25
CA LYS A 193 -22.71 27.48 -18.36
C LYS A 193 -22.26 28.34 -17.14
N SER A 194 -21.55 27.79 -16.17
CA SER A 194 -21.10 28.46 -14.95
C SER A 194 -19.58 28.66 -15.01
N MET A 195 -19.12 29.84 -14.63
CA MET A 195 -17.69 30.09 -14.43
C MET A 195 -17.18 29.12 -13.35
N LYS A 196 -16.23 28.27 -13.72
CA LYS A 196 -15.56 27.34 -12.81
C LYS A 196 -14.53 28.09 -11.96
N ILE A 197 -14.40 27.72 -10.69
CA ILE A 197 -13.40 28.28 -9.79
C ILE A 197 -12.02 27.74 -10.17
N GLU A 198 -11.04 28.60 -10.36
CA GLU A 198 -9.68 28.18 -10.77
C GLU A 198 -8.91 27.51 -9.61
N PHE A 199 -9.06 28.00 -8.39
CA PHE A 199 -8.24 27.60 -7.25
C PHE A 199 -9.08 27.06 -6.09
N ILE A 200 -8.71 25.89 -5.56
CA ILE A 200 -9.30 25.38 -4.32
C ILE A 200 -8.58 26.00 -3.12
N ASN A 201 -9.35 26.55 -2.17
CA ASN A 201 -8.81 27.05 -0.91
C ASN A 201 -8.65 25.90 0.11
N PHE A 202 -7.96 26.18 1.22
CA PHE A 202 -7.64 25.17 2.23
C PHE A 202 -8.89 24.58 2.91
N GLN A 203 -9.95 25.37 3.09
CA GLN A 203 -11.20 24.90 3.70
C GLN A 203 -11.90 23.90 2.77
N ASP A 204 -11.93 24.23 1.49
CA ASP A 204 -12.51 23.36 0.49
C ASP A 204 -11.70 22.07 0.30
N MET A 205 -10.37 22.17 0.35
CA MET A 205 -9.49 21.01 0.40
C MET A 205 -9.78 20.15 1.63
N PHE A 206 -9.89 20.75 2.82
CA PHE A 206 -10.19 20.03 4.06
C PHE A 206 -11.52 19.25 3.97
N ASP A 207 -12.58 19.89 3.51
CA ASP A 207 -13.88 19.23 3.35
C ASP A 207 -13.86 18.14 2.28
N LEU A 208 -13.17 18.36 1.15
CA LEU A 208 -13.02 17.36 0.09
C LEU A 208 -12.24 16.14 0.59
N PHE A 209 -11.12 16.34 1.28
CA PHE A 209 -10.35 15.28 1.90
C PHE A 209 -11.14 14.55 2.99
N GLY A 210 -11.97 15.26 3.76
CA GLY A 210 -12.88 14.64 4.73
C GLY A 210 -13.90 13.70 4.07
N LEU A 211 -14.46 14.08 2.92
CA LEU A 211 -15.35 13.19 2.14
C LEU A 211 -14.58 11.97 1.61
N CYS A 212 -13.39 12.16 1.06
CA CYS A 212 -12.54 11.04 0.60
C CYS A 212 -12.14 10.11 1.76
N PHE A 213 -11.82 10.67 2.93
CA PHE A 213 -11.50 9.89 4.12
C PHE A 213 -12.68 9.05 4.61
N SER A 214 -13.90 9.57 4.45
CA SER A 214 -15.13 8.83 4.73
C SER A 214 -15.21 7.54 3.88
N ILE A 215 -14.83 7.60 2.60
CA ILE A 215 -14.77 6.41 1.73
C ILE A 215 -13.78 5.38 2.26
N ILE A 216 -12.61 5.82 2.73
CA ILE A 216 -11.58 4.95 3.34
C ILE A 216 -12.11 4.29 4.61
N GLN A 217 -12.80 5.04 5.48
CA GLN A 217 -13.43 4.49 6.69
C GLN A 217 -14.49 3.45 6.36
N LEU A 218 -15.36 3.72 5.39
CA LEU A 218 -16.37 2.76 4.92
C LEU A 218 -15.73 1.47 4.37
N ASP A 219 -14.62 1.58 3.64
CA ASP A 219 -13.83 0.42 3.19
C ASP A 219 -13.26 -0.37 4.38
N ASN A 220 -12.68 0.32 5.37
CA ASN A 220 -12.15 -0.30 6.57
C ASN A 220 -13.24 -1.04 7.36
N TYR A 221 -14.45 -0.48 7.47
CA TYR A 221 -15.59 -1.15 8.10
C TYR A 221 -15.94 -2.46 7.38
N ILE A 222 -16.05 -2.45 6.05
CA ILE A 222 -16.31 -3.67 5.27
C ILE A 222 -15.21 -4.71 5.44
N ASP A 223 -13.95 -4.26 5.50
CA ASP A 223 -12.79 -5.14 5.64
C ASP A 223 -12.59 -5.66 7.07
N ALA A 224 -13.14 -4.96 8.07
CA ALA A 224 -13.17 -5.37 9.47
C ALA A 224 -14.24 -6.43 9.76
N LEU A 225 -15.38 -6.43 9.04
CA LEU A 225 -16.52 -7.33 9.28
C LEU A 225 -16.18 -8.82 9.50
N PRO A 226 -15.24 -9.45 8.76
CA PRO A 226 -14.90 -10.85 8.97
C PRO A 226 -14.19 -11.16 10.29
N PHE A 227 -13.73 -10.13 11.01
CA PHE A 227 -13.01 -10.27 12.28
C PHE A 227 -13.90 -10.01 13.50
N ILE A 228 -15.15 -9.59 13.30
CA ILE A 228 -16.12 -9.32 14.36
C ILE A 228 -16.81 -10.63 14.74
N ASN A 229 -16.81 -10.96 16.03
CA ASN A 229 -17.49 -12.15 16.53
C ASN A 229 -19.00 -11.92 16.72
N GLU A 230 -19.77 -12.96 17.06
CA GLU A 230 -21.23 -12.83 17.19
C GLU A 230 -21.65 -11.92 18.34
N GLN A 231 -20.91 -11.90 19.45
CA GLN A 231 -21.22 -11.09 20.64
C GLN A 231 -20.95 -9.60 20.38
N GLU A 232 -19.87 -9.29 19.68
CA GLU A 232 -19.47 -7.92 19.30
C GLU A 232 -20.38 -7.31 18.23
N ARG A 233 -21.25 -8.11 17.60
CA ARG A 233 -22.09 -7.62 16.50
C ARG A 233 -23.13 -6.62 17.00
N ASP A 234 -23.64 -6.83 18.21
CA ASP A 234 -24.65 -5.97 18.83
C ASP A 234 -24.06 -4.61 19.26
N ASP A 235 -22.74 -4.50 19.34
CA ASP A 235 -22.04 -3.23 19.62
C ASP A 235 -21.95 -2.31 18.40
N ILE A 236 -22.33 -2.78 17.20
CA ILE A 236 -22.34 -1.96 15.99
C ILE A 236 -23.53 -1.01 16.04
N THR A 237 -23.25 0.27 16.24
CA THR A 237 -24.28 1.33 16.34
C THR A 237 -24.11 2.40 15.27
N PHE A 238 -25.18 3.13 15.01
CA PHE A 238 -25.25 4.17 13.99
C PHE A 238 -25.68 5.47 14.67
N THR A 239 -24.90 6.54 14.50
CA THR A 239 -25.19 7.86 15.08
C THR A 239 -24.85 8.96 14.10
N ARG A 240 -25.41 10.15 14.32
CA ARG A 240 -25.13 11.32 13.47
C ARG A 240 -23.72 11.85 13.71
N GLU A 241 -23.23 11.76 14.94
CA GLU A 241 -21.95 12.30 15.38
C GLU A 241 -20.77 11.39 15.00
N GLU A 242 -20.88 10.09 15.26
CA GLU A 242 -19.79 9.12 15.06
C GLU A 242 -19.96 8.29 13.77
N GLY A 243 -21.06 8.44 13.06
CA GLY A 243 -21.36 7.66 11.87
C GLY A 243 -21.64 6.20 12.21
N ILE A 244 -20.77 5.29 11.80
CA ILE A 244 -20.88 3.87 12.14
C ILE A 244 -19.81 3.53 13.18
N VAL A 245 -20.26 3.13 14.38
CA VAL A 245 -19.38 2.72 15.47
C VAL A 245 -19.19 1.21 15.38
N PHE A 246 -17.94 0.77 15.29
CA PHE A 246 -17.58 -0.64 15.30
C PHE A 246 -16.91 -1.03 16.64
N PRO A 247 -16.90 -2.33 17.00
CA PRO A 247 -16.17 -2.86 18.14
C PRO A 247 -14.69 -2.49 18.11
N ARG A 248 -14.16 -1.99 19.24
CA ARG A 248 -12.79 -1.46 19.32
C ARG A 248 -11.71 -2.51 19.10
N ARG A 249 -11.91 -3.75 19.58
CA ARG A 249 -10.89 -4.82 19.56
C ARG A 249 -10.24 -5.02 18.18
N VAL A 250 -11.01 -5.04 17.10
CA VAL A 250 -10.47 -5.26 15.74
C VAL A 250 -9.49 -4.15 15.34
N PHE A 251 -9.83 -2.90 15.64
CA PHE A 251 -8.98 -1.74 15.36
C PHE A 251 -7.78 -1.65 16.31
N GLU A 252 -7.94 -2.04 17.58
CA GLU A 252 -6.85 -2.13 18.54
C GLU A 252 -5.82 -3.18 18.11
N GLN A 253 -6.24 -4.37 17.67
CA GLN A 253 -5.34 -5.41 17.17
C GLN A 253 -4.62 -4.98 15.89
N PHE A 254 -5.33 -4.30 14.99
CA PHE A 254 -4.70 -3.72 13.81
C PHE A 254 -3.66 -2.65 14.18
N THR A 255 -4.00 -1.74 15.10
CA THR A 255 -3.09 -0.69 15.58
C THR A 255 -1.85 -1.29 16.25
N LYS A 256 -2.04 -2.33 17.07
CA LYS A 256 -0.94 -3.08 17.70
C LYS A 256 -0.01 -3.71 16.67
N TYR A 257 -0.57 -4.32 15.61
CA TYR A 257 0.22 -4.87 14.51
C TYR A 257 1.04 -3.80 13.78
N ILE A 258 0.42 -2.67 13.41
CA ILE A 258 1.11 -1.56 12.72
C ILE A 258 2.23 -1.01 13.60
N THR A 259 1.97 -0.81 14.88
CA THR A 259 2.95 -0.30 15.85
C THR A 259 4.14 -1.25 15.98
N ASN A 260 3.88 -2.54 16.16
CA ASN A 260 4.94 -3.55 16.34
C ASN A 260 5.79 -3.76 15.09
N THR A 261 5.24 -3.53 13.90
CA THR A 261 5.93 -3.75 12.60
C THR A 261 6.40 -2.46 11.93
N ARG A 262 6.29 -1.32 12.62
CA ARG A 262 6.59 0.02 12.08
C ARG A 262 8.02 0.20 11.58
N ASN A 263 8.96 -0.55 12.16
CA ASN A 263 10.40 -0.47 11.85
C ASN A 263 10.90 -1.69 11.09
N GLU A 264 10.02 -2.63 10.71
CA GLU A 264 10.41 -3.74 9.84
C GLU A 264 10.71 -3.24 8.43
N ILE A 265 11.87 -3.64 7.91
CA ILE A 265 12.37 -3.24 6.59
C ILE A 265 12.14 -4.37 5.59
N VAL A 266 11.65 -4.03 4.41
CA VAL A 266 11.57 -4.95 3.27
C VAL A 266 12.89 -4.86 2.50
N VAL A 267 13.60 -5.99 2.39
CA VAL A 267 14.86 -6.05 1.64
C VAL A 267 14.58 -6.10 0.14
N VAL A 268 15.05 -5.08 -0.57
CA VAL A 268 14.84 -4.91 -2.03
C VAL A 268 16.15 -4.80 -2.82
N GLY A 269 17.29 -4.99 -2.14
CA GLY A 269 18.62 -5.03 -2.75
C GLY A 269 19.57 -5.92 -1.94
N ASP A 270 20.04 -7.00 -2.57
CA ASP A 270 21.15 -7.85 -2.12
C ASP A 270 21.67 -8.71 -3.28
N LYS A 271 22.71 -9.52 -3.04
CA LYS A 271 23.33 -10.36 -4.07
C LYS A 271 22.36 -11.34 -4.76
N LYS A 272 21.30 -11.80 -4.07
CA LYS A 272 20.30 -12.70 -4.66
C LYS A 272 19.35 -11.90 -5.53
N ILE A 273 18.88 -10.75 -5.06
CA ILE A 273 18.02 -9.84 -5.82
C ILE A 273 18.75 -9.33 -7.09
N ASP A 274 20.06 -9.09 -7.02
CA ASP A 274 20.86 -8.67 -8.18
C ASP A 274 20.78 -9.66 -9.35
N ILE A 275 20.62 -10.96 -9.08
CA ILE A 275 20.47 -11.99 -10.13
C ILE A 275 19.19 -11.73 -10.93
N VAL A 276 18.10 -11.39 -10.23
CA VAL A 276 16.82 -11.03 -10.86
C VAL A 276 16.99 -9.76 -11.69
N MET A 277 17.63 -8.72 -11.15
CA MET A 277 17.78 -7.44 -11.83
C MET A 277 18.66 -7.54 -13.09
N ARG A 278 19.74 -8.33 -13.06
CA ARG A 278 20.57 -8.61 -14.24
C ARG A 278 19.81 -9.36 -15.33
N TYR A 279 18.91 -10.27 -14.95
CA TYR A 279 18.07 -10.96 -15.92
C TYR A 279 17.09 -10.00 -16.61
N LEU A 280 16.47 -9.10 -15.84
CA LEU A 280 15.62 -8.05 -16.39
C LEU A 280 16.39 -7.20 -17.40
N GLU A 281 17.60 -6.77 -17.04
CA GLU A 281 18.47 -5.98 -17.92
C GLU A 281 18.81 -6.73 -19.20
N LYS A 282 19.11 -8.03 -19.13
CA LYS A 282 19.37 -8.85 -20.32
C LYS A 282 18.17 -8.90 -21.27
N VAL A 283 16.96 -9.12 -20.75
CA VAL A 283 15.73 -9.39 -21.52
C VAL A 283 15.03 -8.11 -21.98
N LYS A 284 15.01 -7.07 -21.14
CA LYS A 284 14.26 -5.81 -21.37
C LYS A 284 15.17 -4.61 -21.63
N LYS A 285 16.49 -4.75 -21.47
CA LYS A 285 17.46 -3.64 -21.54
C LYS A 285 17.14 -2.53 -20.53
N ILE A 286 16.59 -2.93 -19.39
CA ILE A 286 16.18 -2.04 -18.30
C ILE A 286 16.66 -2.61 -16.98
N SER A 287 17.22 -1.75 -16.13
CA SER A 287 17.49 -2.01 -14.71
C SER A 287 16.97 -0.84 -13.87
N PRO A 288 16.63 -1.05 -12.59
CA PRO A 288 16.21 0.04 -11.71
C PRO A 288 17.25 1.17 -11.59
N SER A 289 18.53 0.82 -11.65
CA SER A 289 19.63 1.78 -11.55
C SER A 289 19.64 2.82 -12.68
N ILE A 290 19.05 2.53 -13.85
CA ILE A 290 18.91 3.52 -14.93
C ILE A 290 18.09 4.73 -14.45
N LEU A 291 16.96 4.47 -13.78
CA LEU A 291 16.09 5.52 -13.27
C LEU A 291 16.78 6.26 -12.13
N GLU A 292 17.38 5.53 -11.18
CA GLU A 292 18.11 6.14 -10.05
C GLU A 292 19.26 7.03 -10.53
N ASN A 293 20.07 6.55 -11.47
CA ASN A 293 21.17 7.31 -12.07
C ASN A 293 20.64 8.56 -12.77
N TYR A 294 19.59 8.44 -13.58
CA TYR A 294 18.98 9.59 -14.25
C TYR A 294 18.50 10.66 -13.28
N LEU A 295 17.87 10.27 -12.16
CA LEU A 295 17.35 11.20 -11.16
C LEU A 295 18.46 11.87 -10.32
N ASN A 296 19.65 11.26 -10.24
CA ASN A 296 20.81 11.83 -9.55
C ASN A 296 21.65 12.79 -10.40
N VAL A 297 21.40 12.85 -11.72
CA VAL A 297 22.05 13.81 -12.63
C VAL A 297 21.64 15.24 -12.31
N THR A 298 22.53 16.20 -12.54
CA THR A 298 22.25 17.62 -12.29
C THR A 298 21.29 18.19 -13.32
N ASP A 299 20.58 19.27 -12.98
CA ASP A 299 19.68 19.91 -13.93
C ASP A 299 20.41 20.49 -15.15
N ASP A 300 21.70 20.83 -15.08
CA ASP A 300 22.47 21.33 -16.23
C ASP A 300 22.73 20.24 -17.28
N GLU A 301 22.76 18.99 -16.84
CA GLU A 301 22.95 17.82 -17.69
C GLU A 301 21.60 17.25 -18.16
N ARG A 302 20.47 17.71 -17.63
CA ARG A 302 19.12 17.20 -17.87
C ARG A 302 18.25 18.21 -18.60
N ALA A 303 17.54 17.77 -19.65
CA ALA A 303 16.60 18.65 -20.35
C ALA A 303 15.32 18.90 -19.53
N ALA A 304 14.79 17.90 -18.85
CA ALA A 304 13.66 18.06 -17.94
C ALA A 304 14.12 18.58 -16.57
N LYS A 305 13.90 19.86 -16.25
CA LYS A 305 14.32 20.44 -14.97
C LYS A 305 13.54 19.86 -13.80
N LEU A 306 14.22 19.29 -12.81
CA LEU A 306 13.61 18.68 -11.61
C LEU A 306 14.15 19.27 -10.31
N SER A 307 15.30 19.94 -10.32
CA SER A 307 15.90 20.49 -9.12
C SER A 307 15.14 21.74 -8.66
N ASN A 308 15.01 21.92 -7.34
CA ASN A 308 14.37 23.08 -6.70
C ASN A 308 12.94 23.39 -7.16
N ASN A 309 12.19 22.39 -7.64
CA ASN A 309 10.82 22.55 -8.12
C ASN A 309 9.92 21.47 -7.55
N TYR A 310 8.75 21.83 -7.02
CA TYR A 310 7.76 20.84 -6.58
C TYR A 310 7.00 20.21 -7.74
N LEU A 311 6.78 20.94 -8.83
CA LEU A 311 6.09 20.42 -10.01
C LEU A 311 6.84 20.90 -11.25
N SER A 312 7.19 19.95 -12.11
CA SER A 312 7.82 20.22 -13.39
C SER A 312 6.85 19.88 -14.52
N ILE A 313 6.91 20.65 -15.62
CA ILE A 313 6.15 20.39 -16.84
C ILE A 313 7.11 20.36 -18.00
N CYS A 314 6.98 19.35 -18.85
CA CYS A 314 7.74 19.27 -20.09
C CYS A 314 6.85 18.95 -21.28
N GLU A 315 7.32 19.29 -22.48
CA GLU A 315 6.68 18.84 -23.72
C GLU A 315 6.56 17.31 -23.73
N LYS A 316 5.50 16.83 -24.35
CA LYS A 316 5.24 15.41 -24.45
C LYS A 316 6.42 14.66 -25.07
N ASN A 317 6.78 13.54 -24.45
CA ASN A 317 7.93 12.69 -24.81
C ASN A 317 9.31 13.31 -24.54
N LEU A 318 9.42 14.55 -24.02
CA LEU A 318 10.73 15.11 -23.67
C LEU A 318 11.42 14.23 -22.64
N LEU A 319 10.70 13.82 -21.59
CA LEU A 319 11.23 12.98 -20.52
C LEU A 319 11.77 11.63 -21.03
N VAL A 320 11.13 11.04 -22.05
CA VAL A 320 11.58 9.79 -22.68
C VAL A 320 12.89 10.01 -23.45
N LYS A 321 12.95 11.07 -24.27
CA LYS A 321 14.14 11.39 -25.06
C LYS A 321 15.32 11.78 -24.17
N ASP A 322 15.06 12.58 -23.15
CA ASP A 322 16.05 13.02 -22.18
C ASP A 322 16.62 11.81 -21.42
N LEU A 323 15.75 10.94 -20.86
CA LEU A 323 16.19 9.69 -20.22
C LEU A 323 17.03 8.82 -21.16
N ALA A 324 16.60 8.64 -22.41
CA ALA A 324 17.32 7.83 -23.40
C ALA A 324 18.72 8.36 -23.69
N LEU A 325 18.85 9.67 -23.93
CA LEU A 325 20.13 10.32 -24.22
C LEU A 325 21.05 10.32 -23.00
N ASN A 326 20.52 10.68 -21.83
CA ASN A 326 21.31 10.82 -20.59
C ASN A 326 21.87 9.46 -20.14
N GLN A 327 21.05 8.42 -20.21
CA GLN A 327 21.41 7.07 -19.75
C GLN A 327 21.95 6.18 -20.87
N LYS A 328 22.08 6.70 -22.10
CA LYS A 328 22.58 5.99 -23.29
C LYS A 328 21.83 4.67 -23.56
N ILE A 329 20.51 4.72 -23.44
CA ILE A 329 19.61 3.59 -23.74
C ILE A 329 18.75 3.91 -24.96
N SER A 330 18.07 2.90 -25.51
CA SER A 330 17.12 3.14 -26.61
C SER A 330 15.89 3.92 -26.11
N GLU A 331 15.27 4.69 -26.99
CA GLU A 331 14.00 5.35 -26.70
C GLU A 331 12.89 4.34 -26.33
N GLU A 332 12.92 3.13 -26.88
CA GLU A 332 11.98 2.05 -26.50
C GLU A 332 12.14 1.65 -25.03
N SER A 333 13.38 1.46 -24.56
CA SER A 333 13.66 1.13 -23.16
C SER A 333 13.29 2.29 -22.23
N ALA A 334 13.61 3.53 -22.62
CA ALA A 334 13.22 4.72 -21.87
C ALA A 334 11.68 4.86 -21.79
N SER A 335 10.98 4.68 -22.91
CA SER A 335 9.51 4.72 -22.98
C SER A 335 8.89 3.69 -22.06
N LEU A 336 9.46 2.48 -22.01
CA LEU A 336 8.96 1.42 -21.13
C LEU A 336 9.14 1.77 -19.65
N ILE A 337 10.21 2.46 -19.25
CA ILE A 337 10.37 2.97 -17.87
C ILE A 337 9.32 4.03 -17.57
N ILE A 338 9.23 5.06 -18.42
CA ILE A 338 8.33 6.20 -18.23
C ILE A 338 6.87 5.76 -18.21
N GLU A 339 6.44 4.87 -19.11
CA GLU A 339 5.06 4.34 -19.13
C GLU A 339 4.66 3.62 -17.82
N ASN A 340 5.60 2.96 -17.13
CA ASN A 340 5.35 2.31 -15.83
C ASN A 340 5.33 3.30 -14.65
N LEU A 341 5.72 4.55 -14.91
CA LEU A 341 5.66 5.70 -14.00
C LEU A 341 4.53 6.68 -14.39
N THR A 342 3.86 6.48 -15.53
CA THR A 342 2.69 7.27 -15.94
C THR A 342 1.39 6.70 -15.36
N LEU A 343 0.67 7.52 -14.59
CA LEU A 343 -0.61 7.18 -13.95
C LEU A 343 -1.69 6.88 -14.98
N ASN A 344 -1.96 7.85 -15.85
CA ASN A 344 -3.11 7.86 -16.75
C ASN A 344 -2.77 7.23 -18.11
N ASN A 345 -2.05 6.09 -18.08
CA ASN A 345 -1.70 5.35 -19.27
C ASN A 345 -2.93 4.62 -19.89
N LYS A 346 -2.74 3.91 -21.01
CA LYS A 346 -3.84 3.20 -21.70
C LYS A 346 -4.54 2.15 -20.82
N GLU A 347 -3.83 1.55 -19.88
CA GLU A 347 -4.41 0.53 -19.00
C GLU A 347 -5.30 1.17 -17.92
N PHE A 348 -4.97 2.39 -17.46
CA PHE A 348 -5.76 3.16 -16.49
C PHE A 348 -7.21 3.32 -16.93
N TYR A 349 -7.43 3.77 -18.17
CA TYR A 349 -8.77 4.00 -18.71
C TYR A 349 -9.55 2.71 -19.07
N ARG A 350 -8.90 1.54 -19.08
CA ARG A 350 -9.58 0.26 -19.34
C ARG A 350 -10.24 -0.33 -18.09
N ARG A 351 -9.90 0.16 -16.89
CA ARG A 351 -10.39 -0.40 -15.63
C ARG A 351 -11.62 0.36 -15.12
N LYS A 352 -12.50 -0.34 -14.41
CA LYS A 352 -13.66 0.28 -13.74
C LYS A 352 -13.18 1.03 -12.49
N VAL A 353 -13.78 2.20 -12.24
CA VAL A 353 -13.42 3.16 -11.18
C VAL A 353 -13.32 2.52 -9.79
N ASP A 354 -14.27 1.63 -9.45
CA ASP A 354 -14.35 1.00 -8.12
C ASP A 354 -13.14 0.12 -7.76
N ASN A 355 -12.32 -0.25 -8.75
CA ASN A 355 -11.16 -1.12 -8.57
C ASN A 355 -9.82 -0.39 -8.54
N LEU A 356 -9.75 0.93 -8.78
CA LEU A 356 -8.44 1.60 -8.88
C LEU A 356 -7.74 1.77 -7.53
N ILE A 357 -8.52 1.88 -6.44
CA ILE A 357 -8.00 1.98 -5.08
C ILE A 357 -7.43 0.61 -4.67
N GLY A 358 -6.10 0.51 -4.71
CA GLY A 358 -5.35 -0.71 -4.36
C GLY A 358 -4.68 -1.41 -5.53
N GLU A 359 -4.85 -0.92 -6.78
CA GLU A 359 -4.12 -1.44 -7.94
C GLU A 359 -2.66 -1.03 -7.89
N PRO A 360 -1.69 -1.97 -7.79
CA PRO A 360 -0.30 -1.62 -7.54
C PRO A 360 0.37 -0.71 -8.57
N ASN A 361 -0.20 -0.61 -9.78
CA ASN A 361 0.37 0.06 -10.95
C ASN A 361 -0.28 1.37 -11.36
N MET A 362 -1.31 1.83 -10.66
CA MET A 362 -2.12 2.98 -11.05
C MET A 362 -2.39 3.86 -9.83
N ARG A 363 -1.29 4.21 -9.17
CA ARG A 363 -1.28 4.92 -7.90
C ARG A 363 -0.40 6.12 -8.03
N MET A 364 -0.92 7.30 -7.69
CA MET A 364 -0.21 8.57 -7.87
C MET A 364 1.21 8.53 -7.28
N PHE A 365 1.41 7.90 -6.12
CA PHE A 365 2.72 7.86 -5.46
C PHE A 365 3.65 6.74 -5.96
N ARG A 366 3.18 5.90 -6.88
CA ARG A 366 3.98 4.83 -7.53
C ARG A 366 4.19 5.09 -9.02
N SER A 367 3.22 5.73 -9.66
CA SER A 367 3.22 6.14 -11.05
C SER A 367 2.79 7.62 -11.09
N PRO A 368 3.69 8.57 -10.76
CA PRO A 368 3.32 9.96 -10.50
C PRO A 368 3.14 10.83 -11.73
N LEU A 369 3.56 10.37 -12.91
CA LEU A 369 3.51 11.20 -14.11
C LEU A 369 2.08 11.24 -14.65
N ILE A 370 1.61 12.44 -15.00
CA ILE A 370 0.30 12.64 -15.63
C ILE A 370 0.54 13.17 -17.05
N SER A 371 0.14 12.40 -18.06
CA SER A 371 0.36 12.74 -19.46
C SER A 371 -0.89 13.40 -20.07
N PHE A 372 -0.71 14.58 -20.65
CA PHE A 372 -1.70 15.31 -21.44
C PHE A 372 -1.42 15.11 -22.95
N SER A 373 -2.25 15.69 -23.81
CA SER A 373 -2.04 15.64 -25.26
C SER A 373 -0.75 16.33 -25.69
N ASN A 374 -0.44 17.46 -25.06
CA ASN A 374 0.65 18.38 -25.39
C ASN A 374 1.83 18.35 -24.39
N PHE A 375 1.57 18.11 -23.11
CA PHE A 375 2.58 18.14 -22.05
C PHE A 375 2.53 16.92 -21.13
N ASP A 376 3.62 16.67 -20.42
CA ASP A 376 3.68 15.76 -19.29
C ASP A 376 3.88 16.56 -17.99
N VAL A 377 3.10 16.24 -16.97
CA VAL A 377 3.19 16.84 -15.63
C VAL A 377 3.94 15.89 -14.71
N ILE A 378 4.97 16.42 -14.06
CA ILE A 378 5.94 15.68 -13.25
C ILE A 378 5.93 16.26 -11.83
N PRO A 379 5.16 15.69 -10.89
CA PRO A 379 5.29 16.02 -9.48
C PRO A 379 6.63 15.50 -8.97
N THR A 380 7.61 16.40 -8.86
CA THR A 380 9.03 16.09 -8.77
C THR A 380 9.39 15.16 -7.62
N PHE A 381 8.99 15.50 -6.40
CA PHE A 381 9.31 14.67 -5.23
C PHE A 381 8.53 13.35 -5.25
N SER A 382 7.33 13.32 -5.84
CA SER A 382 6.62 12.05 -6.07
C SER A 382 7.36 11.18 -7.09
N PHE A 383 7.99 11.79 -8.10
CA PHE A 383 8.84 11.09 -9.05
C PHE A 383 10.07 10.48 -8.36
N PHE A 384 10.74 11.25 -7.51
CA PHE A 384 11.84 10.74 -6.67
C PHE A 384 11.40 9.63 -5.71
N GLU A 385 10.27 9.79 -5.03
CA GLU A 385 9.74 8.76 -4.13
C GLU A 385 9.39 7.48 -4.89
N SER A 386 8.77 7.61 -6.06
CA SER A 386 8.36 6.47 -6.89
C SER A 386 9.52 5.60 -7.34
N ALA A 387 10.70 6.22 -7.57
CA ALA A 387 11.92 5.50 -7.91
C ALA A 387 12.38 4.57 -6.78
N LYS A 388 12.24 4.98 -5.51
CA LYS A 388 12.55 4.13 -4.34
C LYS A 388 11.69 2.87 -4.27
N TYR A 389 10.47 2.90 -4.84
CA TYR A 389 9.60 1.73 -4.90
C TYR A 389 9.77 0.90 -6.17
N PHE A 390 10.54 1.36 -7.15
CA PHE A 390 10.58 0.77 -8.50
C PHE A 390 11.08 -0.68 -8.49
N SER A 391 12.21 -0.94 -7.82
CA SER A 391 12.77 -2.28 -7.62
C SER A 391 11.78 -3.21 -6.94
N TYR A 392 11.11 -2.75 -5.87
CA TYR A 392 10.12 -3.54 -5.17
C TYR A 392 8.92 -3.91 -6.06
N ARG A 393 8.42 -2.97 -6.86
CA ARG A 393 7.31 -3.20 -7.80
C ARG A 393 7.67 -4.23 -8.88
N ILE A 394 8.93 -4.24 -9.33
CA ILE A 394 9.44 -5.27 -10.26
C ILE A 394 9.45 -6.65 -9.58
N LEU A 395 9.97 -6.73 -8.35
CA LEU A 395 10.06 -7.97 -7.58
C LEU A 395 8.69 -8.55 -7.22
N ARG A 396 7.73 -7.68 -6.92
CA ARG A 396 6.31 -8.04 -6.74
C ARG A 396 5.60 -8.37 -8.04
N THR A 397 6.29 -8.24 -9.18
CA THR A 397 5.77 -8.49 -10.52
C THR A 397 4.60 -7.58 -10.91
N ASP A 398 4.48 -6.45 -10.22
CA ASP A 398 3.48 -5.42 -10.49
C ASP A 398 3.78 -4.81 -11.86
N ILE A 399 5.02 -4.36 -12.09
CA ILE A 399 5.46 -3.76 -13.35
C ILE A 399 6.41 -4.67 -14.13
N LEU A 400 6.54 -4.38 -15.43
CA LEU A 400 7.51 -5.03 -16.33
C LEU A 400 7.41 -6.57 -16.41
N ASN A 401 6.34 -7.17 -15.91
CA ASN A 401 6.14 -8.62 -15.83
C ASN A 401 5.66 -9.24 -17.16
N LYS A 402 4.92 -8.48 -17.99
CA LYS A 402 4.35 -8.99 -19.24
C LYS A 402 5.48 -9.49 -20.16
N LYS A 403 5.53 -10.82 -20.34
CA LYS A 403 6.39 -11.60 -21.26
C LYS A 403 7.81 -11.96 -20.76
N ASN A 404 8.09 -11.99 -19.45
CA ASN A 404 9.42 -12.42 -18.97
C ASN A 404 9.59 -13.96 -18.85
N GLY A 405 8.54 -14.74 -19.13
CA GLY A 405 8.60 -16.19 -19.25
C GLY A 405 8.74 -16.96 -17.93
N LYS A 406 8.87 -18.29 -18.03
CA LYS A 406 8.98 -19.19 -16.87
C LYS A 406 10.27 -18.97 -16.07
N GLU A 407 11.34 -18.58 -16.76
CA GLU A 407 12.64 -18.33 -16.14
C GLU A 407 12.58 -17.15 -15.16
N TRP A 408 11.90 -16.05 -15.52
CA TRP A 408 11.65 -14.94 -14.60
C TRP A 408 10.92 -15.35 -13.33
N ALA A 409 9.81 -16.08 -13.48
CA ALA A 409 9.03 -16.56 -12.34
C ALA A 409 9.88 -17.45 -11.41
N LYS A 410 10.74 -18.30 -11.99
CA LYS A 410 11.68 -19.12 -11.25
C LYS A 410 12.71 -18.27 -10.48
N LEU A 411 13.31 -17.28 -11.15
CA LEU A 411 14.30 -16.39 -10.52
C LEU A 411 13.71 -15.60 -9.35
N ILE A 412 12.49 -15.05 -9.50
CA ILE A 412 11.78 -14.37 -8.42
C ILE A 412 11.53 -15.31 -7.24
N LYS A 413 11.02 -16.52 -7.52
CA LYS A 413 10.77 -17.53 -6.49
C LYS A 413 12.04 -17.82 -5.68
N GLU A 414 13.13 -18.21 -6.35
CA GLU A 414 14.36 -18.67 -5.70
C GLU A 414 15.14 -17.55 -5.01
N ASN A 415 15.11 -16.32 -5.55
CA ASN A 415 15.99 -15.24 -5.12
C ASN A 415 15.28 -14.14 -4.33
N PHE A 416 13.95 -14.10 -4.32
CA PHE A 416 13.16 -13.11 -3.59
C PHE A 416 12.15 -13.75 -2.64
N ASP A 417 11.30 -14.66 -3.12
CA ASP A 417 10.26 -15.26 -2.26
C ASP A 417 10.84 -16.27 -1.26
N GLU A 418 11.76 -17.13 -1.70
CA GLU A 418 12.42 -18.18 -0.92
C GLU A 418 13.85 -17.78 -0.51
N ARG A 419 14.15 -16.48 -0.60
CA ARG A 419 15.48 -15.93 -0.32
C ARG A 419 16.04 -16.36 1.03
N LEU A 420 15.17 -16.46 2.04
CA LEU A 420 15.49 -16.79 3.43
C LEU A 420 15.40 -18.29 3.75
N LEU A 421 15.11 -19.15 2.77
CA LEU A 421 14.97 -20.58 3.01
C LEU A 421 16.25 -21.26 3.53
N PRO A 422 17.46 -20.92 3.02
CA PRO A 422 18.70 -21.44 3.60
C PRO A 422 18.89 -21.05 5.06
N GLU A 423 18.55 -19.81 5.41
CA GLU A 423 18.65 -19.34 6.80
C GLU A 423 17.64 -20.04 7.71
N LEU A 424 16.42 -20.25 7.23
CA LEU A 424 15.41 -21.04 7.93
C LEU A 424 15.90 -22.49 8.18
N LYS A 425 16.61 -23.10 7.22
CA LYS A 425 17.26 -24.40 7.42
C LYS A 425 18.29 -24.35 8.56
N ASP A 426 19.12 -23.32 8.61
CA ASP A 426 20.15 -23.18 9.63
C ASP A 426 19.54 -23.03 11.02
N ILE A 427 18.41 -22.31 11.12
CA ILE A 427 17.61 -22.20 12.35
C ILE A 427 17.05 -23.57 12.76
N ALA A 428 16.41 -24.29 11.84
CA ALA A 428 15.85 -25.63 12.10
C ALA A 428 16.94 -26.66 12.44
N SER A 429 18.13 -26.51 11.87
CA SER A 429 19.29 -27.39 12.12
C SER A 429 19.83 -27.31 13.55
N LYS A 430 19.45 -26.27 14.31
CA LYS A 430 19.71 -26.18 15.76
C LYS A 430 18.84 -27.14 16.57
N ILE A 431 17.70 -27.56 16.02
CA ILE A 431 16.75 -28.49 16.63
C ILE A 431 16.99 -29.91 16.11
N ASP A 432 17.11 -30.07 14.79
CA ASP A 432 17.42 -31.33 14.12
C ASP A 432 18.43 -31.11 12.99
N LYS A 433 19.65 -31.63 13.16
CA LYS A 433 20.74 -31.53 12.19
C LYS A 433 20.40 -32.11 10.81
N ASN A 434 19.35 -32.94 10.71
CA ASN A 434 18.89 -33.54 9.46
C ASN A 434 17.80 -32.72 8.74
N ALA A 435 17.49 -31.51 9.21
CA ALA A 435 16.53 -30.62 8.57
C ALA A 435 16.84 -30.44 7.07
N LYS A 436 15.81 -30.55 6.23
CA LYS A 436 15.93 -30.41 4.77
C LYS A 436 14.99 -29.35 4.25
N ILE A 437 15.42 -28.71 3.16
CA ILE A 437 14.65 -27.71 2.44
C ILE A 437 14.48 -28.06 0.97
N ASN A 438 13.53 -27.43 0.28
CA ASN A 438 13.23 -27.63 -1.15
C ASN A 438 13.08 -29.12 -1.49
N TYR A 439 12.26 -29.81 -0.71
CA TYR A 439 12.09 -31.25 -0.81
C TYR A 439 10.94 -31.61 -1.75
N TYR A 440 11.28 -32.18 -2.90
CA TYR A 440 10.33 -32.51 -3.96
C TYR A 440 9.79 -33.95 -3.83
N LEU A 441 8.57 -34.08 -3.32
CA LEU A 441 7.89 -35.38 -3.19
C LEU A 441 7.57 -36.04 -4.53
N ASN A 442 7.36 -35.24 -5.58
CA ASN A 442 7.19 -35.76 -6.94
C ASN A 442 8.47 -36.41 -7.52
N GLN A 443 9.62 -36.23 -6.86
CA GLN A 443 10.89 -36.87 -7.19
C GLN A 443 11.22 -38.07 -6.29
N SER A 444 10.35 -38.41 -5.33
CA SER A 444 10.55 -39.54 -4.40
C SER A 444 10.93 -40.83 -5.12
N LYS A 445 11.80 -41.64 -4.50
CA LYS A 445 12.14 -42.97 -5.04
C LYS A 445 10.94 -43.93 -5.00
N LYS A 446 9.92 -43.65 -4.20
CA LYS A 446 8.69 -44.44 -4.10
C LYS A 446 7.66 -44.01 -5.14
N ILE A 447 7.25 -44.95 -5.98
CA ILE A 447 6.27 -44.71 -7.05
C ILE A 447 4.91 -44.38 -6.45
N GLU A 448 4.58 -44.97 -5.31
CA GLU A 448 3.34 -44.79 -4.57
C GLU A 448 3.20 -43.34 -4.09
N ILE A 449 4.27 -42.75 -3.55
CA ILE A 449 4.29 -41.32 -3.17
C ILE A 449 4.06 -40.46 -4.41
N LYS A 450 4.80 -40.70 -5.50
CA LYS A 450 4.62 -39.96 -6.77
C LYS A 450 3.18 -40.03 -7.29
N GLN A 451 2.55 -41.21 -7.21
CA GLN A 451 1.17 -41.42 -7.62
C GLN A 451 0.18 -40.70 -6.70
N LEU A 452 0.41 -40.69 -5.39
CA LEU A 452 -0.39 -39.92 -4.43
C LEU A 452 -0.33 -38.43 -4.74
N ILE A 453 0.86 -37.86 -4.95
CA ILE A 453 1.03 -36.44 -5.29
C ILE A 453 0.22 -36.07 -6.54
N ARG A 454 0.35 -36.86 -7.62
CA ARG A 454 -0.35 -36.63 -8.89
C ARG A 454 -1.86 -36.82 -8.80
N SER A 455 -2.31 -37.94 -8.23
CA SER A 455 -3.73 -38.33 -8.22
C SER A 455 -4.56 -37.48 -7.27
N LYS A 456 -3.99 -37.12 -6.11
CA LYS A 456 -4.67 -36.32 -5.09
C LYS A 456 -4.46 -34.82 -5.27
N LYS A 457 -3.62 -34.37 -6.21
CA LYS A 457 -3.24 -32.95 -6.38
C LYS A 457 -2.71 -32.37 -5.07
N LEU A 458 -1.67 -32.99 -4.52
CA LEU A 458 -0.99 -32.52 -3.31
C LEU A 458 0.08 -31.51 -3.67
N ILE A 459 0.58 -30.79 -2.67
CA ILE A 459 1.77 -29.98 -2.83
C ILE A 459 2.95 -30.89 -3.19
N GLU A 460 3.69 -30.49 -4.22
CA GLU A 460 4.78 -31.32 -4.78
C GLU A 460 6.12 -31.04 -4.09
N GLU A 461 6.25 -29.86 -3.51
CA GLU A 461 7.45 -29.33 -2.87
C GLU A 461 7.12 -28.97 -1.42
N ILE A 462 8.01 -29.36 -0.52
CA ILE A 462 8.01 -28.95 0.88
C ILE A 462 9.20 -28.03 1.09
N ASP A 463 8.93 -26.79 1.54
CA ASP A 463 9.98 -25.80 1.74
C ASP A 463 10.91 -26.19 2.88
N LEU A 464 10.39 -26.66 4.02
CA LEU A 464 11.18 -27.17 5.15
C LEU A 464 10.50 -28.39 5.79
N PHE A 465 11.28 -29.42 6.12
CA PHE A 465 10.87 -30.44 7.10
C PHE A 465 12.02 -30.89 8.00
N PHE A 466 11.68 -31.37 9.19
CA PHE A 466 12.60 -31.98 10.16
C PHE A 466 11.84 -32.85 11.17
N ILE A 467 12.56 -33.68 11.94
CA ILE A 467 11.97 -34.54 12.97
C ILE A 467 12.53 -34.16 14.34
N HIS A 468 11.65 -33.90 15.31
CA HIS A 468 12.02 -33.64 16.70
C HIS A 468 11.02 -34.33 17.62
N ASP A 469 11.52 -35.05 18.64
CA ASP A 469 10.70 -35.79 19.62
C ASP A 469 9.56 -36.60 18.98
N SER A 470 9.94 -37.48 18.05
CA SER A 470 9.00 -38.31 17.25
C SER A 470 7.92 -37.51 16.51
N THR A 471 8.12 -36.22 16.25
CA THR A 471 7.18 -35.39 15.51
C THR A 471 7.82 -34.90 14.23
N LEU A 472 7.18 -35.18 13.10
CA LEU A 472 7.54 -34.63 11.80
C LEU A 472 6.96 -33.22 11.68
N TYR A 473 7.83 -32.22 11.60
CA TYR A 473 7.45 -30.84 11.37
C TYR A 473 7.59 -30.51 9.88
N ILE A 474 6.54 -29.95 9.29
CA ILE A 474 6.50 -29.50 7.90
C ILE A 474 6.13 -28.02 7.89
N TYR A 475 6.98 -27.21 7.27
CA TYR A 475 6.81 -25.77 7.17
C TYR A 475 6.87 -25.30 5.73
N ASP A 476 6.01 -24.36 5.41
CA ASP A 476 5.97 -23.67 4.12
C ASP A 476 6.46 -22.21 4.32
N LEU A 477 7.43 -21.74 3.54
CA LEU A 477 7.95 -20.38 3.62
C LEU A 477 7.17 -19.48 2.66
N LYS A 478 6.70 -18.33 3.15
CA LYS A 478 5.88 -17.41 2.34
C LYS A 478 6.30 -15.95 2.51
N ASN A 479 6.42 -15.26 1.38
CA ASN A 479 6.67 -13.82 1.32
C ASN A 479 5.38 -13.04 1.00
N TYR A 480 4.59 -12.77 2.04
CA TYR A 480 3.38 -11.94 1.91
C TYR A 480 3.65 -10.43 1.95
N GLY A 481 4.87 -10.01 2.29
CA GLY A 481 5.21 -8.63 2.61
C GLY A 481 4.53 -8.12 3.88
N LEU A 482 4.61 -6.80 4.12
CA LEU A 482 3.96 -6.14 5.24
C LEU A 482 2.57 -5.65 4.85
N ALA A 483 1.57 -5.96 5.68
CA ALA A 483 0.23 -5.41 5.51
C ALA A 483 0.20 -3.98 6.05
N ARG A 484 -0.33 -3.03 5.28
CA ARG A 484 -0.37 -1.61 5.66
C ARG A 484 -1.79 -1.05 5.76
N ASN A 485 -2.82 -1.87 5.48
CA ASN A 485 -4.23 -1.52 5.68
C ASN A 485 -5.07 -2.75 6.02
N MET A 486 -6.31 -2.52 6.48
CA MET A 486 -7.22 -3.59 6.90
C MET A 486 -7.55 -4.57 5.75
N ARG A 487 -7.69 -4.08 4.53
CA ARG A 487 -7.92 -4.92 3.33
C ARG A 487 -6.81 -5.94 3.13
N GLN A 488 -5.55 -5.51 3.23
CA GLN A 488 -4.38 -6.39 3.11
C GLN A 488 -4.34 -7.39 4.28
N CYS A 489 -4.65 -6.96 5.50
CA CYS A 489 -4.72 -7.86 6.65
C CYS A 489 -5.77 -8.96 6.44
N LYS A 490 -6.98 -8.59 6.03
CA LYS A 490 -8.04 -9.52 5.64
C LYS A 490 -7.62 -10.47 4.53
N SER A 491 -6.98 -9.96 3.48
CA SER A 491 -6.51 -10.80 2.36
C SER A 491 -5.48 -11.83 2.84
N ILE A 492 -4.47 -11.42 3.61
CA ILE A 492 -3.42 -12.31 4.12
C ILE A 492 -4.02 -13.37 5.05
N ILE A 493 -4.83 -12.96 6.03
CA ILE A 493 -5.35 -13.87 7.07
C ILE A 493 -6.42 -14.81 6.53
N ASN A 494 -7.42 -14.27 5.84
CA ASN A 494 -8.61 -15.03 5.45
C ASN A 494 -8.50 -15.66 4.05
N THR A 495 -7.53 -15.24 3.24
CA THR A 495 -7.33 -15.81 1.89
C THR A 495 -5.99 -16.51 1.76
N SER A 496 -4.87 -15.81 1.90
CA SER A 496 -3.55 -16.37 1.58
C SER A 496 -3.14 -17.48 2.55
N ILE A 497 -3.09 -17.18 3.86
CA ILE A 497 -2.69 -18.14 4.89
C ILE A 497 -3.70 -19.29 5.00
N TYR A 498 -4.99 -18.99 4.95
CA TYR A 498 -6.04 -20.02 4.98
C TYR A 498 -5.89 -21.04 3.83
N LYS A 499 -5.60 -20.56 2.61
CA LYS A 499 -5.36 -21.45 1.46
C LYS A 499 -4.14 -22.33 1.67
N GLU A 500 -3.05 -21.80 2.21
CA GLU A 500 -1.86 -22.61 2.46
C GLU A 500 -2.05 -23.64 3.57
N PHE A 501 -2.70 -23.27 4.68
CA PHE A 501 -3.08 -24.26 5.69
C PHE A 501 -3.99 -25.34 5.13
N SER A 502 -4.93 -25.02 4.24
CA SER A 502 -5.77 -26.03 3.59
C SER A 502 -4.94 -27.05 2.79
N LYS A 503 -3.93 -26.58 2.05
CA LYS A 503 -2.99 -27.45 1.32
C LYS A 503 -2.16 -28.31 2.28
N LEU A 504 -1.59 -27.71 3.32
CA LEU A 504 -0.76 -28.40 4.31
C LEU A 504 -1.57 -29.42 5.13
N ARG A 505 -2.81 -29.11 5.51
CA ARG A 505 -3.72 -30.03 6.21
C ARG A 505 -4.04 -31.25 5.35
N LYS A 506 -4.26 -31.04 4.05
CA LYS A 506 -4.46 -32.13 3.11
C LYS A 506 -3.22 -33.03 3.02
N LEU A 507 -2.01 -32.46 2.96
CA LEU A 507 -0.77 -33.24 3.01
C LEU A 507 -0.63 -34.00 4.34
N LYS A 508 -0.83 -33.33 5.49
CA LYS A 508 -0.78 -33.94 6.84
C LYS A 508 -1.71 -35.14 6.94
N ASN A 509 -2.93 -35.05 6.41
CA ASN A 509 -3.89 -36.16 6.42
C ASN A 509 -3.43 -37.34 5.57
N GLU A 510 -2.88 -37.09 4.38
CA GLU A 510 -2.37 -38.15 3.50
C GLU A 510 -1.11 -38.83 4.06
N ILE A 511 -0.22 -38.06 4.72
CA ILE A 511 0.92 -38.60 5.44
C ILE A 511 0.46 -39.52 6.58
N LYS A 512 -0.52 -39.08 7.38
CA LYS A 512 -1.07 -39.89 8.48
C LYS A 512 -1.76 -41.16 7.98
N ALA A 513 -2.52 -41.07 6.88
CA ALA A 513 -3.21 -42.22 6.29
C ALA A 513 -2.24 -43.26 5.70
N HIS A 514 -1.06 -42.83 5.26
CA HIS A 514 -0.04 -43.69 4.64
C HIS A 514 1.29 -43.60 5.39
N LYS A 515 1.25 -43.62 6.73
CA LYS A 515 2.40 -43.35 7.61
C LYS A 515 3.66 -44.12 7.21
N GLU A 516 3.57 -45.44 7.13
CA GLU A 516 4.71 -46.31 6.80
C GLU A 516 5.39 -45.95 5.48
N LEU A 517 4.60 -45.53 4.48
CA LEU A 517 5.13 -45.11 3.18
C LEU A 517 5.97 -43.84 3.31
N PHE A 518 5.48 -42.86 4.07
CA PHE A 518 6.16 -41.58 4.28
C PHE A 518 7.30 -41.66 5.30
N GLU A 519 7.30 -42.62 6.22
CA GLU A 519 8.44 -42.87 7.12
C GLU A 519 9.70 -43.30 6.37
N VAL A 520 9.55 -43.96 5.21
CA VAL A 520 10.70 -44.28 4.34
C VAL A 520 11.33 -43.02 3.74
N GLU A 521 10.54 -41.97 3.55
CA GLU A 521 10.97 -40.72 2.91
C GLU A 521 11.54 -39.73 3.94
N PHE A 522 10.85 -39.58 5.08
CA PHE A 522 11.17 -38.57 6.09
C PHE A 522 11.95 -39.11 7.30
N GLY A 523 11.87 -40.41 7.59
CA GLY A 523 12.29 -41.01 8.86
C GLY A 523 11.10 -41.38 9.74
N LYS A 524 11.33 -42.07 10.86
CA LYS A 524 10.25 -42.50 11.78
C LYS A 524 9.68 -41.32 12.56
N PHE A 525 8.35 -41.25 12.68
CA PHE A 525 7.64 -40.23 13.45
C PHE A 525 6.29 -40.75 13.94
N ASP A 526 5.81 -40.27 15.08
CA ASP A 526 4.51 -40.57 15.65
C ASP A 526 3.48 -39.49 15.33
N ASN A 527 3.90 -38.23 15.32
CA ASN A 527 3.06 -37.08 15.06
C ASN A 527 3.51 -36.32 13.82
N VAL A 528 2.60 -35.51 13.27
CA VAL A 528 2.88 -34.62 12.14
C VAL A 528 2.35 -33.25 12.50
N GLU A 529 3.21 -32.24 12.54
CA GLU A 529 2.84 -30.85 12.72
C GLU A 529 3.13 -30.02 11.47
N ILE A 530 2.23 -29.08 11.19
CA ILE A 530 2.29 -28.23 10.00
C ILE A 530 2.28 -26.77 10.43
N GLY A 531 3.07 -25.95 9.76
CA GLY A 531 3.10 -24.52 10.00
C GLY A 531 3.48 -23.72 8.77
N ILE A 532 3.37 -22.40 8.89
CA ILE A 532 3.80 -21.46 7.86
C ILE A 532 4.85 -20.55 8.49
N VAL A 533 6.00 -20.44 7.84
CA VAL A 533 7.01 -19.42 8.15
C VAL A 533 6.84 -18.27 7.18
N THR A 534 6.90 -17.04 7.67
CA THR A 534 6.72 -15.84 6.86
C THR A 534 7.98 -14.99 6.87
N VAL A 535 8.33 -14.39 5.73
CA VAL A 535 9.53 -13.54 5.60
C VAL A 535 9.46 -12.31 6.52
N ASN A 536 8.27 -11.73 6.68
CA ASN A 536 7.99 -10.58 7.53
C ASN A 536 6.87 -10.90 8.53
N THR A 537 6.75 -10.12 9.60
CA THR A 537 5.65 -10.28 10.54
C THR A 537 4.31 -10.02 9.85
N THR A 538 3.39 -10.98 9.98
CA THR A 538 2.03 -10.86 9.44
C THR A 538 1.03 -10.46 10.53
N PRO A 539 -0.15 -9.92 10.17
CA PRO A 539 -1.18 -9.62 11.17
C PRO A 539 -1.80 -10.89 11.77
N TYR A 540 -1.48 -12.10 11.28
CA TYR A 540 -2.16 -13.33 11.65
C TYR A 540 -2.23 -13.57 13.17
N LYS A 541 -1.09 -13.47 13.87
CA LYS A 541 -0.99 -13.70 15.32
C LYS A 541 -1.77 -12.70 16.19
N TYR A 542 -2.26 -11.60 15.60
CA TYR A 542 -3.07 -10.60 16.31
C TYR A 542 -4.57 -10.92 16.22
N PHE A 543 -4.96 -11.82 15.31
CA PHE A 543 -6.37 -12.14 15.03
C PHE A 543 -6.69 -13.63 15.16
N LYS A 544 -5.70 -14.53 15.08
CA LYS A 544 -5.89 -15.99 15.10
C LYS A 544 -4.73 -16.69 15.78
N ASP A 545 -5.05 -17.84 16.36
CA ASP A 545 -4.11 -18.76 17.00
C ASP A 545 -3.92 -20.00 16.12
N ASP A 546 -2.82 -20.05 15.37
CA ASP A 546 -2.33 -21.23 14.64
C ASP A 546 -0.79 -21.06 14.48
N ARG A 547 -0.10 -22.11 14.00
CA ARG A 547 1.36 -22.15 13.82
C ARG A 547 1.84 -21.31 12.61
N VAL A 548 1.70 -19.99 12.70
CA VAL A 548 2.23 -19.00 11.76
C VAL A 548 3.28 -18.16 12.44
N ILE A 549 4.53 -18.28 12.00
CA ILE A 549 5.69 -17.66 12.64
C ILE A 549 6.42 -16.82 11.61
N SER A 550 7.02 -15.70 11.99
CA SER A 550 7.85 -14.90 11.09
C SER A 550 9.35 -15.14 11.29
N MET A 551 10.15 -14.92 10.25
CA MET A 551 11.62 -14.98 10.33
C MET A 551 12.18 -14.05 11.43
N PRO A 552 11.71 -12.79 11.59
CA PRO A 552 12.12 -11.95 12.71
C PRO A 552 11.90 -12.57 14.09
N GLU A 553 10.79 -13.30 14.28
CA GLU A 553 10.51 -14.01 15.55
C GLU A 553 11.46 -15.19 15.75
N LEU A 554 11.77 -15.94 14.68
CA LEU A 554 12.70 -17.07 14.72
C LEU A 554 14.15 -16.65 14.99
N HIS A 555 14.53 -15.42 14.60
CA HIS A 555 15.83 -14.84 14.95
C HIS A 555 15.97 -14.59 16.45
N ILE A 556 14.85 -14.30 17.14
CA ILE A 556 14.80 -14.10 18.59
C ILE A 556 14.72 -15.45 19.29
N ASP A 557 13.80 -16.32 18.87
CA ASP A 557 13.58 -17.63 19.48
C ASP A 557 13.33 -18.72 18.43
N HIS A 558 14.38 -19.48 18.12
CA HIS A 558 14.30 -20.64 17.22
C HIS A 558 13.36 -21.74 17.72
N GLN A 559 13.10 -21.84 19.03
CA GLN A 559 12.23 -22.87 19.61
C GLN A 559 10.76 -22.69 19.23
N LEU A 560 10.39 -21.54 18.67
CA LEU A 560 9.05 -21.33 18.11
C LEU A 560 8.71 -22.34 17.00
N LEU A 561 9.71 -22.94 16.33
CA LEU A 561 9.47 -24.03 15.36
C LEU A 561 8.88 -25.30 15.97
N ILE A 562 8.95 -25.48 17.29
CA ILE A 562 8.42 -26.67 17.98
C ILE A 562 7.40 -26.34 19.07
N LYS A 563 7.45 -25.13 19.66
CA LYS A 563 6.45 -24.67 20.64
C LYS A 563 5.04 -24.64 20.04
N THR A 564 4.08 -25.07 20.85
CA THR A 564 2.64 -25.13 20.52
C THR A 564 1.95 -23.81 20.79
#